data_AF-A0A2I0IIP8-F1
#
_entry.id   AF-A0A2I0IIP8-F1
#
_cell.length_a   1.000
_cell.length_b   1.000
_cell.length_c   1.000
_cell.angle_alpha   90.00
_cell.angle_beta   90.00
_cell.angle_gamma   90.00
#
_symmetry.space_group_name_H-M   'P 1'
#
loop_
_entity.id
_entity.type
_entity.pdbx_description
1 polymer ?
#
loop_
_entity_poly.entity_id
_entity_poly.type
_entity_poly.pdbx_seq_one_letter_code
_entity_poly.pdbx_strand_id
1 'polypeptide(L)'
;MEASQGGSERDKSGQSASPITVVSNFWRDFDLEKEKSILDEQGLRIAENQENSQKNRRKLAESTRDFKKASAEEKLSLFNSLLKGYQEEVDNLTKRAKFGENAFLNIYQKLYEAPDPYQALASVAEQDQKLSELESENRKMKVELEEFRTEAAHLKNQQATIRRLEERNRQLELQMEEKVKEIVEINKRSLAEENQKTLEVLKEREQLLQDQLRQAKESVSTMQKLHELAQSQLFEIRAQSEEDRAAKQSEVSLLMDEVERAQTRLLTLEREKELLRSQVQSADEETGAKRSENLDSTSILENSLSAKEKMVSELNMELHNVETQLSNEREQHINEIKKLNAIINDKEHALEDMKKELQARPTAKLVDDLHKKVKILQAVGYNSIEAEDWEVATTGEEMSKMESLLLDKNRKMEHELTQLKVKLSEKISLLEAAEGKVAELTEEVNEQQKLIQKLEDDILKGYSSKERKGSLFDEWDLSEAGAADHSE
;
A
#
# COMPACT_ATOMS: atom_id res chain seq x y z
N MET A 1 14.30 -7.67 -31.96
CA MET A 1 12.96 -7.81 -32.57
C MET A 1 12.86 -6.75 -33.63
N GLU A 2 12.78 -7.22 -34.87
CA GLU A 2 12.84 -6.43 -36.11
C GLU A 2 11.64 -5.49 -36.24
N ALA A 3 11.89 -4.30 -36.75
CA ALA A 3 10.87 -3.31 -37.08
C ALA A 3 10.11 -3.78 -38.33
N SER A 4 8.81 -4.03 -38.17
CA SER A 4 7.90 -4.33 -39.27
C SER A 4 7.60 -3.05 -40.06
N GLN A 5 8.23 -2.92 -41.23
CA GLN A 5 7.81 -1.98 -42.26
C GLN A 5 6.49 -2.47 -42.87
N GLY A 6 5.37 -2.00 -42.32
CA GLY A 6 4.05 -2.12 -42.95
C GLY A 6 3.96 -1.14 -44.12
N GLY A 7 4.10 -1.67 -45.33
CA GLY A 7 3.98 -0.93 -46.58
C GLY A 7 2.62 -0.27 -46.72
N SER A 8 2.65 1.02 -47.04
CA SER A 8 1.50 1.77 -47.53
C SER A 8 1.18 1.27 -48.94
N GLU A 9 0.20 0.37 -49.06
CA GLU A 9 -0.54 0.16 -50.29
C GLU A 9 -1.34 1.43 -50.59
N ARG A 10 -0.68 2.41 -51.19
CA ARG A 10 -1.34 3.55 -51.84
C ARG A 10 -1.99 3.03 -53.11
N ASP A 11 -3.32 3.07 -53.10
CA ASP A 11 -4.20 2.92 -54.25
C ASP A 11 -3.60 3.59 -55.50
N LYS A 12 -3.17 2.74 -56.43
CA LYS A 12 -2.99 3.09 -57.83
C LYS A 12 -4.36 3.09 -58.49
N SER A 13 -5.18 4.10 -58.21
CA SER A 13 -6.32 4.45 -59.06
C SER A 13 -5.86 5.50 -60.09
N GLY A 14 -6.36 5.37 -61.32
CA GLY A 14 -5.79 5.97 -62.53
C GLY A 14 -5.49 7.46 -62.46
N GLN A 15 -4.43 7.85 -63.18
CA GLN A 15 -3.99 9.23 -63.39
C GLN A 15 -5.02 10.05 -64.20
N SER A 16 -6.20 10.31 -63.65
CA SER A 16 -6.93 11.53 -63.97
C SER A 16 -6.21 12.66 -63.23
N ALA A 17 -5.75 13.69 -63.95
CA ALA A 17 -5.16 14.87 -63.32
C ALA A 17 -6.12 15.38 -62.23
N SER A 18 -5.61 15.60 -61.02
CA SER A 18 -6.42 16.13 -59.91
C SER A 18 -7.15 17.40 -60.36
N PRO A 19 -8.42 17.61 -59.96
CA PRO A 19 -9.16 18.84 -60.28
C PRO A 19 -8.34 20.12 -60.00
N ILE A 20 -7.55 20.11 -58.93
CA ILE A 20 -6.63 21.21 -58.58
C ILE A 20 -5.56 21.43 -59.65
N THR A 21 -4.97 20.35 -60.17
CA THR A 21 -3.94 20.42 -61.22
C THR A 21 -4.53 20.91 -62.54
N VAL A 22 -5.73 20.46 -62.91
CA VAL A 22 -6.42 20.89 -64.13
C VAL A 22 -6.76 22.38 -64.06
N VAL A 23 -7.40 22.82 -62.97
CA VAL A 23 -7.76 24.23 -62.74
C VAL A 23 -6.51 25.10 -62.68
N SER A 24 -5.49 24.71 -61.92
CA SER A 24 -4.25 25.47 -61.79
C SER A 24 -3.52 25.63 -63.12
N ASN A 25 -3.45 24.57 -63.94
CA ASN A 25 -2.82 24.63 -65.25
C ASN A 25 -3.60 25.56 -66.19
N PHE A 26 -4.93 25.44 -66.24
CA PHE A 26 -5.75 26.31 -67.08
C PHE A 26 -5.57 27.79 -66.70
N TRP A 27 -5.70 28.15 -65.42
CA TRP A 27 -5.62 29.56 -65.01
C TRP A 27 -4.24 30.16 -65.15
N ARG A 28 -3.19 29.33 -65.05
CA ARG A 28 -1.82 29.74 -65.37
C ARG A 28 -1.67 30.03 -66.88
N ASP A 29 -2.18 29.14 -67.72
CA ASP A 29 -2.03 29.24 -69.18
C ASP A 29 -2.97 30.30 -69.79
N PHE A 30 -4.14 30.51 -69.17
CA PHE A 30 -5.10 31.57 -69.50
C PHE A 30 -4.52 32.97 -69.24
N ASP A 31 -3.61 33.10 -68.26
CA ASP A 31 -2.93 34.35 -67.91
C ASP A 31 -3.91 35.53 -67.82
N LEU A 32 -4.72 35.49 -66.75
CA LEU A 32 -5.80 36.47 -66.52
C LEU A 32 -5.31 37.91 -66.60
N GLU A 33 -4.08 38.20 -66.20
CA GLU A 33 -3.52 39.55 -66.22
C GLU A 33 -3.30 40.05 -67.65
N LYS A 34 -2.77 39.18 -68.51
CA LYS A 34 -2.62 39.49 -69.94
C LYS A 34 -3.96 39.65 -70.64
N GLU A 35 -4.93 38.77 -70.36
CA GLU A 35 -6.27 38.86 -70.96
C GLU A 35 -7.02 40.12 -70.52
N LYS A 36 -6.89 40.54 -69.25
CA LYS A 36 -7.42 41.83 -68.77
C LYS A 36 -6.88 43.01 -69.58
N SER A 37 -5.56 43.05 -69.81
CA SER A 37 -4.95 44.12 -70.62
C SER A 37 -5.49 44.17 -72.05
N ILE A 38 -5.75 43.01 -72.66
CA ILE A 38 -6.35 42.91 -74.00
C ILE A 38 -7.80 43.42 -73.98
N LEU A 39 -8.58 43.03 -72.97
CA LEU A 39 -9.97 43.47 -72.79
C LEU A 39 -10.06 44.99 -72.57
N ASP A 40 -9.14 45.57 -71.80
CA ASP A 40 -9.05 47.01 -71.60
C ASP A 40 -8.80 47.75 -72.92
N GLU A 41 -7.85 47.26 -73.73
CA GLU A 41 -7.58 47.84 -75.06
C GLU A 41 -8.80 47.73 -75.99
N GLN A 42 -9.48 46.59 -75.98
CA GLN A 42 -10.70 46.38 -76.76
C GLN A 42 -11.83 47.32 -76.29
N GLY A 43 -12.00 47.48 -74.98
CA GLY A 43 -12.98 48.40 -74.38
C GLY A 43 -12.75 49.84 -74.81
N LEU A 44 -11.49 50.30 -74.77
CA LEU A 44 -11.12 51.63 -75.26
C LEU A 44 -11.44 51.82 -76.75
N ARG A 45 -11.11 50.83 -77.59
CA ARG A 45 -11.42 50.87 -79.03
C ARG A 45 -12.93 50.85 -79.31
N ILE A 46 -13.73 50.13 -78.51
CA ILE A 46 -15.19 50.15 -78.63
C ILE A 46 -15.72 51.56 -78.33
N ALA A 47 -15.25 52.19 -77.25
CA ALA A 47 -15.63 53.55 -76.90
C ALA A 47 -15.28 54.55 -78.01
N GLU A 48 -14.06 54.46 -78.56
CA GLU A 48 -13.60 55.30 -79.67
C GLU A 48 -14.47 55.10 -80.93
N ASN A 49 -14.77 53.84 -81.29
CA ASN A 49 -15.65 53.53 -82.42
C ASN A 49 -17.09 54.04 -82.22
N GLN A 50 -17.57 54.04 -80.98
CA GLN A 50 -18.88 54.60 -80.64
C GLN A 50 -18.88 56.13 -80.81
N GLU A 51 -17.85 56.82 -80.32
CA GLU A 51 -17.69 58.27 -80.48
C GLU A 51 -17.58 58.68 -81.97
N ASN A 52 -16.75 57.95 -82.73
CA ASN A 52 -16.55 58.20 -84.15
C ASN A 52 -17.84 58.03 -84.97
N SER A 53 -18.62 56.98 -84.71
CA SER A 53 -19.92 56.80 -85.37
C SER A 53 -20.92 57.90 -85.00
N GLN A 54 -20.93 58.39 -83.75
CA GLN A 54 -21.76 59.54 -83.38
C GLN A 54 -21.34 60.81 -84.15
N LYS A 55 -20.04 61.08 -84.27
CA LYS A 55 -19.51 62.21 -85.05
C LYS A 55 -19.88 62.10 -86.54
N ASN A 56 -19.69 60.93 -87.15
CA ASN A 56 -20.01 60.69 -88.55
C ASN A 56 -21.52 60.80 -88.82
N ARG A 57 -22.36 60.27 -87.93
CA ARG A 57 -23.82 60.40 -88.01
C ARG A 57 -24.26 61.86 -88.03
N ARG A 58 -23.66 62.71 -87.18
CA ARG A 58 -23.92 64.16 -87.17
C ARG A 58 -23.50 64.82 -88.48
N LYS A 59 -22.29 64.54 -88.98
CA LYS A 59 -21.79 65.06 -90.28
C LYS A 59 -22.67 64.66 -91.46
N LEU A 60 -23.16 63.42 -91.49
CA LEU A 60 -24.08 62.94 -92.52
C LEU A 60 -25.44 63.64 -92.46
N ALA A 61 -25.98 63.86 -91.26
CA ALA A 61 -27.22 64.61 -91.08
C ALA A 61 -27.11 66.05 -91.60
N GLU A 62 -25.98 66.72 -91.34
CA GLU A 62 -25.67 68.06 -91.87
C GLU A 62 -25.52 68.05 -93.39
N SER A 63 -24.71 67.14 -93.94
CA SER A 63 -24.51 67.02 -95.40
C SER A 63 -25.81 66.71 -96.14
N THR A 64 -26.69 65.90 -95.54
CA THR A 64 -28.02 65.59 -96.08
C THR A 64 -28.94 66.81 -96.06
N ARG A 65 -28.87 67.62 -95.01
CA ARG A 65 -29.63 68.86 -94.90
C ARG A 65 -29.17 69.89 -95.93
N ASP A 66 -27.87 70.00 -96.15
CA ASP A 66 -27.28 70.96 -97.09
C ASP A 66 -27.56 70.54 -98.54
N PHE A 67 -27.48 69.24 -98.85
CA PHE A 67 -27.94 68.69 -100.13
C PHE A 67 -29.40 69.00 -100.43
N LYS A 68 -30.30 68.91 -99.43
CA LYS A 68 -31.73 69.27 -99.61
C LYS A 68 -31.92 70.74 -100.00
N LYS A 69 -31.09 71.64 -99.47
CA LYS A 69 -31.16 73.10 -99.69
C LYS A 69 -30.47 73.58 -100.97
N ALA A 70 -29.56 72.79 -101.54
CA ALA A 70 -28.81 73.14 -102.73
C ALA A 70 -29.69 73.31 -104.00
N SER A 71 -29.21 74.11 -104.95
CA SER A 71 -29.85 74.31 -106.26
C SER A 71 -29.74 73.06 -107.15
N ALA A 72 -30.48 73.00 -108.27
CA ALA A 72 -30.51 71.82 -109.13
C ALA A 72 -29.13 71.44 -109.72
N GLU A 73 -28.30 72.44 -110.06
CA GLU A 73 -26.94 72.24 -110.57
C GLU A 73 -25.97 71.79 -109.46
N GLU A 74 -26.10 72.35 -108.25
CA GLU A 74 -25.28 71.99 -107.08
C GLU A 74 -25.65 70.62 -106.48
N LYS A 75 -26.90 70.19 -106.60
CA LYS A 75 -27.31 68.84 -106.19
C LYS A 75 -26.56 67.76 -106.95
N LEU A 76 -26.34 67.95 -108.25
CA LEU A 76 -25.59 66.97 -109.04
C LEU A 76 -24.12 66.86 -108.58
N SER A 77 -23.51 67.96 -108.13
CA SER A 77 -22.13 67.92 -107.62
C SER A 77 -22.02 67.33 -106.20
N LEU A 78 -22.98 67.61 -105.32
CA LEU A 78 -22.99 67.12 -103.93
C LEU A 78 -23.46 65.66 -103.79
N PHE A 79 -24.25 65.15 -104.73
CA PHE A 79 -24.84 63.81 -104.67
C PHE A 79 -23.79 62.70 -104.50
N ASN A 80 -22.72 62.75 -105.31
CA ASN A 80 -21.65 61.75 -105.26
C ASN A 80 -20.92 61.74 -103.91
N SER A 81 -20.69 62.93 -103.33
CA SER A 81 -20.05 63.05 -102.01
C SER A 81 -20.97 62.54 -100.89
N LEU A 82 -22.26 62.84 -100.96
CA LEU A 82 -23.23 62.39 -99.95
C LEU A 82 -23.44 60.87 -100.00
N LEU A 83 -23.58 60.31 -101.20
CA LEU A 83 -23.71 58.86 -101.40
C LEU A 83 -22.47 58.13 -100.85
N LYS A 84 -21.29 58.64 -101.16
CA LYS A 84 -20.03 58.09 -100.65
C LYS A 84 -19.95 58.17 -99.12
N GLY A 85 -20.37 59.27 -98.52
CA GLY A 85 -20.42 59.40 -97.05
C GLY A 85 -21.37 58.40 -96.39
N TYR A 86 -22.55 58.15 -96.98
CA TYR A 86 -23.47 57.12 -96.47
C TYR A 86 -22.89 55.71 -96.61
N GLN A 87 -22.23 55.42 -97.73
CA GLN A 87 -21.55 54.15 -97.94
C GLN A 87 -20.43 53.93 -96.91
N GLU A 88 -19.59 54.96 -96.69
CA GLU A 88 -18.50 54.91 -95.71
C GLU A 88 -19.03 54.68 -94.27
N GLU A 89 -20.14 55.32 -93.87
CA GLU A 89 -20.71 55.08 -92.54
C GLU A 89 -21.34 53.68 -92.40
N VAL A 90 -22.00 53.16 -93.44
CA VAL A 90 -22.50 51.77 -93.43
C VAL A 90 -21.34 50.78 -93.30
N ASP A 91 -20.24 51.01 -94.00
CA ASP A 91 -19.03 50.20 -93.90
C ASP A 91 -18.40 50.30 -92.49
N ASN A 92 -18.33 51.50 -91.92
CA ASN A 92 -17.80 51.73 -90.58
C ASN A 92 -18.68 51.11 -89.48
N LEU A 93 -20.00 51.18 -89.60
CA LEU A 93 -20.94 50.51 -88.71
C LEU A 93 -20.77 48.99 -88.77
N THR A 94 -20.61 48.44 -89.98
CA THR A 94 -20.34 47.01 -90.17
C THR A 94 -19.02 46.59 -89.53
N LYS A 95 -17.95 47.40 -89.70
CA LYS A 95 -16.65 47.16 -89.06
C LYS A 95 -16.74 47.21 -87.54
N ARG A 96 -17.47 48.18 -86.98
CA ARG A 96 -17.70 48.30 -85.54
C ARG A 96 -18.45 47.09 -84.98
N ALA A 97 -19.53 46.67 -85.65
CA ALA A 97 -20.31 45.51 -85.25
C ALA A 97 -19.44 44.25 -85.20
N LYS A 98 -18.71 43.97 -86.29
CA LYS A 98 -17.77 42.85 -86.35
C LYS A 98 -16.69 42.91 -85.28
N PHE A 99 -16.15 44.09 -84.99
CA PHE A 99 -15.15 44.26 -83.93
C PHE A 99 -15.71 43.91 -82.55
N GLY A 100 -16.89 44.43 -82.21
CA GLY A 100 -17.55 44.13 -80.93
C GLY A 100 -17.95 42.67 -80.80
N GLU A 101 -18.51 42.07 -81.85
CA GLU A 101 -18.86 40.65 -81.90
C GLU A 101 -17.63 39.75 -81.72
N ASN A 102 -16.53 40.03 -82.43
CA ASN A 102 -15.29 39.27 -82.30
C ASN A 102 -14.65 39.43 -80.92
N ALA A 103 -14.66 40.63 -80.34
CA ALA A 103 -14.17 40.86 -78.98
C ALA A 103 -14.96 40.03 -77.95
N PHE A 104 -16.30 40.07 -78.04
CA PHE A 104 -17.18 39.30 -77.16
C PHE A 104 -17.01 37.78 -77.33
N LEU A 105 -17.01 37.28 -78.56
CA LEU A 105 -16.90 35.83 -78.82
C LEU A 105 -15.54 35.28 -78.39
N ASN A 106 -14.46 36.06 -78.54
CA ASN A 106 -13.13 35.67 -78.10
C ASN A 106 -13.10 35.40 -76.59
N ILE A 107 -13.63 36.31 -75.76
CA ILE A 107 -13.65 36.10 -74.31
C ILE A 107 -14.66 35.03 -73.90
N TYR A 108 -15.82 34.97 -74.55
CA TYR A 108 -16.84 33.95 -74.29
C TYR A 108 -16.28 32.54 -74.51
N GLN A 109 -15.59 32.30 -75.61
CA GLN A 109 -15.00 30.99 -75.90
C GLN A 109 -13.97 30.59 -74.84
N LYS A 110 -13.06 31.50 -74.47
CA LYS A 110 -12.03 31.20 -73.46
C LYS A 110 -12.62 30.92 -72.07
N LEU A 111 -13.65 31.66 -71.67
CA LEU A 111 -14.33 31.44 -70.39
C LEU A 111 -15.22 30.19 -70.41
N TYR A 112 -15.80 29.84 -71.56
CA TYR A 112 -16.59 28.63 -71.72
C TYR A 112 -15.73 27.36 -71.59
N GLU A 113 -14.48 27.42 -72.05
CA GLU A 113 -13.49 26.34 -71.91
C GLU A 113 -12.85 26.30 -70.50
N ALA A 114 -13.11 27.30 -69.64
CA ALA A 114 -12.53 27.36 -68.30
C ALA A 114 -13.11 26.27 -67.39
N PRO A 115 -12.27 25.45 -66.73
CA PRO A 115 -12.71 24.49 -65.74
C PRO A 115 -13.26 25.24 -64.51
N ASP A 116 -14.31 24.69 -63.92
CA ASP A 116 -14.90 25.22 -62.68
C ASP A 116 -13.88 25.21 -61.52
N PRO A 117 -13.50 26.37 -60.96
CA PRO A 117 -12.54 26.43 -59.87
C PRO A 117 -13.11 26.01 -58.51
N TYR A 118 -14.44 25.96 -58.34
CA TYR A 118 -15.06 25.73 -57.03
C TYR A 118 -14.65 24.39 -56.42
N GLN A 119 -14.71 23.31 -57.21
CA GLN A 119 -14.37 21.96 -56.74
C GLN A 119 -12.91 21.85 -56.28
N ALA A 120 -11.98 22.53 -56.98
CA ALA A 120 -10.58 22.56 -56.59
C ALA A 120 -10.38 23.33 -55.28
N LEU A 121 -11.03 24.49 -55.13
CA LEU A 121 -10.93 25.32 -53.93
C LEU A 121 -11.57 24.66 -52.70
N ALA A 122 -12.74 24.03 -52.87
CA ALA A 122 -13.40 23.28 -51.82
C ALA A 122 -12.51 22.13 -51.32
N SER A 123 -11.90 21.38 -52.25
CA SER A 123 -10.98 20.30 -51.90
C SER A 123 -9.74 20.79 -51.15
N VAL A 124 -9.18 21.94 -51.52
CA VAL A 124 -8.06 22.56 -50.79
C VAL A 124 -8.49 22.99 -49.39
N ALA A 125 -9.65 23.62 -49.24
CA ALA A 125 -10.16 24.04 -47.93
C ALA A 125 -10.38 22.84 -46.99
N GLU A 126 -10.95 21.74 -47.49
CA GLU A 126 -11.09 20.49 -46.72
C GLU A 126 -9.73 19.89 -46.34
N GLN A 127 -8.76 19.89 -47.27
CA GLN A 127 -7.41 19.41 -47.00
C GLN A 127 -6.68 20.26 -45.96
N ASP A 128 -6.82 21.59 -46.01
CA ASP A 128 -6.23 22.51 -45.05
C ASP A 128 -6.83 22.33 -43.65
N GLN A 129 -8.16 22.13 -43.57
CA GLN A 129 -8.81 21.80 -42.30
C GLN A 129 -8.28 20.49 -41.72
N LYS A 130 -8.21 19.44 -42.54
CA LYS A 130 -7.67 18.13 -42.12
C LYS A 130 -6.20 18.22 -41.71
N LEU A 131 -5.40 19.04 -42.40
CA LEU A 131 -4.01 19.27 -42.06
C LEU A 131 -3.88 19.96 -40.70
N SER A 132 -4.72 20.98 -40.42
CA SER A 132 -4.76 21.66 -39.13
C SER A 132 -5.13 20.71 -37.98
N GLU A 133 -6.13 19.84 -38.20
CA GLU A 133 -6.53 18.80 -37.24
C GLU A 133 -5.36 17.83 -36.96
N LEU A 134 -4.72 17.30 -38.02
CA LEU A 134 -3.57 16.40 -37.90
C LEU A 134 -2.37 17.07 -37.21
N GLU A 135 -2.11 18.35 -37.47
CA GLU A 135 -1.06 19.10 -36.77
C GLU A 135 -1.36 19.24 -35.27
N SER A 136 -2.61 19.52 -34.91
CA SER A 136 -3.06 19.61 -33.53
C SER A 136 -2.90 18.27 -32.80
N GLU A 137 -3.34 17.17 -33.41
CA GLU A 137 -3.13 15.82 -32.89
C GLU A 137 -1.65 15.47 -32.75
N ASN A 138 -0.83 15.81 -33.74
CA ASN A 138 0.62 15.58 -33.68
C ASN A 138 1.28 16.34 -32.52
N ARG A 139 0.83 17.58 -32.25
CA ARG A 139 1.29 18.36 -31.09
C ARG A 139 0.87 17.69 -29.78
N LYS A 140 -0.38 17.23 -29.65
CA LYS A 140 -0.87 16.51 -28.47
C LYS A 140 -0.06 15.23 -28.22
N MET A 141 0.12 14.39 -29.24
CA MET A 141 0.91 13.16 -29.17
C MET A 141 2.36 13.43 -28.76
N LYS A 142 2.97 14.53 -29.22
CA LYS A 142 4.33 14.93 -28.79
C LYS A 142 4.40 15.30 -27.32
N VAL A 143 3.38 16.00 -26.80
CA VAL A 143 3.31 16.36 -25.38
C VAL A 143 3.16 15.09 -24.53
N GLU A 144 2.23 14.21 -24.89
CA GLU A 144 2.03 12.92 -24.20
C GLU A 144 3.30 12.06 -24.20
N LEU A 145 4.03 12.01 -25.33
CA LEU A 145 5.31 11.30 -25.41
C LEU A 145 6.39 11.91 -24.51
N GLU A 146 6.45 13.23 -24.36
CA GLU A 146 7.37 13.87 -23.42
C GLU A 146 6.97 13.60 -21.97
N GLU A 147 5.67 13.66 -21.64
CA GLU A 147 5.16 13.28 -20.32
C GLU A 147 5.56 11.83 -19.97
N PHE A 148 5.29 10.86 -20.86
CA PHE A 148 5.72 9.48 -20.65
C PHE A 148 7.23 9.31 -20.53
N ARG A 149 8.04 10.11 -21.26
CA ARG A 149 9.50 10.11 -21.11
C ARG A 149 9.92 10.61 -19.73
N THR A 150 9.30 11.68 -19.23
CA THR A 150 9.59 12.19 -17.89
C THR A 150 9.18 11.20 -16.80
N GLU A 151 8.02 10.57 -16.92
CA GLU A 151 7.55 9.54 -16.01
C GLU A 151 8.48 8.31 -16.01
N ALA A 152 8.90 7.85 -17.19
CA ALA A 152 9.87 6.76 -17.31
C ALA A 152 11.22 7.10 -16.66
N ALA A 153 11.69 8.33 -16.80
CA ALA A 153 12.90 8.80 -16.14
C ALA A 153 12.74 8.83 -14.61
N HIS A 154 11.58 9.27 -14.11
CA HIS A 154 11.25 9.28 -12.69
C HIS A 154 11.15 7.85 -12.13
N LEU A 155 10.47 6.92 -12.82
CA LEU A 155 10.40 5.51 -12.45
C LEU A 155 11.78 4.86 -12.37
N LYS A 156 12.68 5.17 -13.32
CA LYS A 156 14.06 4.69 -13.29
C LYS A 156 14.83 5.21 -12.07
N ASN A 157 14.60 6.46 -11.67
CA ASN A 157 15.19 7.04 -10.45
C ASN A 157 14.65 6.38 -9.18
N GLN A 158 13.33 6.15 -9.11
CA GLN A 158 12.70 5.42 -8.02
C GLN A 158 13.24 3.99 -7.91
N GLN A 159 13.39 3.27 -9.03
CA GLN A 159 13.98 1.93 -9.04
C GLN A 159 15.42 1.91 -8.52
N ALA A 160 16.22 2.95 -8.83
CA ALA A 160 17.57 3.09 -8.27
C ALA A 160 17.54 3.33 -6.75
N THR A 161 16.55 4.06 -6.25
CA THR A 161 16.36 4.30 -4.81
C THR A 161 15.92 3.02 -4.10
N ILE A 162 14.97 2.27 -4.65
CA ILE A 162 14.52 0.97 -4.12
C ILE A 162 15.71 0.01 -4.00
N ARG A 163 16.54 -0.14 -5.04
CA ARG A 163 17.73 -0.99 -4.99
C ARG A 163 18.71 -0.61 -3.86
N ARG A 164 18.90 0.69 -3.60
CA ARG A 164 19.75 1.15 -2.49
C ARG A 164 19.14 0.82 -1.13
N LEU A 165 17.82 0.93 -1.00
CA LEU A 165 17.11 0.59 0.24
C LEU A 165 17.10 -0.92 0.49
N GLU A 166 16.89 -1.73 -0.54
CA GLU A 166 16.98 -3.19 -0.48
C GLU A 166 18.39 -3.65 -0.06
N GLU A 167 19.43 -3.07 -0.67
CA GLU A 167 20.82 -3.37 -0.30
C GLU A 167 21.12 -2.97 1.15
N ARG A 168 20.64 -1.79 1.59
CA ARG A 168 20.79 -1.38 3.00
C ARG A 168 20.05 -2.30 3.95
N ASN A 169 18.86 -2.76 3.59
CA ASN A 169 18.07 -3.66 4.42
C ASN A 169 18.77 -5.02 4.54
N ARG A 170 19.27 -5.56 3.42
CA ARG A 170 20.08 -6.78 3.39
C ARG A 170 21.34 -6.67 4.26
N GLN A 171 22.02 -5.52 4.23
CA GLN A 171 23.18 -5.27 5.09
C GLN A 171 22.79 -5.25 6.58
N LEU A 172 21.66 -4.63 6.93
CA LEU A 172 21.16 -4.63 8.31
C LEU A 172 20.76 -6.03 8.78
N GLU A 173 20.12 -6.82 7.93
CA GLU A 173 19.79 -8.23 8.21
C GLU A 173 21.05 -9.06 8.46
N LEU A 174 22.07 -8.94 7.60
CA LEU A 174 23.36 -9.63 7.78
C LEU A 174 24.06 -9.22 9.09
N GLN A 175 24.08 -7.92 9.40
CA GLN A 175 24.64 -7.43 10.66
C GLN A 175 23.88 -7.95 11.88
N MET A 176 22.55 -8.07 11.79
CA MET A 176 21.74 -8.62 12.87
C MET A 176 21.98 -10.13 13.02
N GLU A 177 22.11 -10.86 11.92
CA GLU A 177 22.42 -12.29 11.94
C GLU A 177 23.82 -12.56 12.53
N GLU A 178 24.82 -11.74 12.21
CA GLU A 178 26.15 -11.82 12.83
C GLU A 178 26.08 -11.54 14.33
N LYS A 179 25.38 -10.50 14.76
CA LYS A 179 25.19 -10.19 16.19
C LYS A 179 24.49 -11.33 16.93
N VAL A 180 23.47 -11.93 16.33
CA VAL A 180 22.77 -13.09 16.92
C VAL A 180 23.73 -14.28 17.02
N LYS A 181 24.52 -14.57 15.98
CA LYS A 181 25.54 -15.64 16.02
C LYS A 181 26.56 -15.39 17.13
N GLU A 182 27.05 -14.17 17.26
CA GLU A 182 28.00 -13.78 18.31
C GLU A 182 27.41 -13.96 19.71
N ILE A 183 26.19 -13.47 19.96
CA ILE A 183 25.49 -13.63 21.26
C ILE A 183 25.27 -15.11 21.58
N VAL A 184 24.85 -15.91 20.59
CA VAL A 184 24.64 -17.35 20.78
C VAL A 184 25.96 -18.06 21.12
N GLU A 185 27.06 -17.72 20.47
CA GLU A 185 28.38 -18.28 20.78
C GLU A 185 28.87 -17.87 22.17
N ILE A 186 28.67 -16.62 22.58
CA ILE A 186 28.96 -16.15 23.95
C ILE A 186 28.13 -16.93 24.97
N ASN A 187 26.82 -17.08 24.75
CA ASN A 187 25.94 -17.82 25.65
C ASN A 187 26.31 -19.30 25.73
N LYS A 188 26.65 -19.94 24.61
CA LYS A 188 27.13 -21.33 24.61
C LYS A 188 28.41 -21.49 25.44
N ARG A 189 29.38 -20.57 25.29
CA ARG A 189 30.61 -20.59 26.10
C ARG A 189 30.32 -20.38 27.58
N SER A 190 29.49 -19.39 27.91
CA SER A 190 29.08 -19.13 29.30
C SER A 190 28.38 -20.33 29.93
N LEU A 191 27.45 -20.96 29.20
CA LEU A 191 26.74 -22.15 29.67
C LEU A 191 27.69 -23.35 29.85
N ALA A 192 28.65 -23.53 28.93
CA ALA A 192 29.66 -24.56 29.06
C ALA A 192 30.57 -24.33 30.28
N GLU A 193 30.97 -23.09 30.54
CA GLU A 193 31.75 -22.72 31.73
C GLU A 193 30.95 -22.94 33.03
N GLU A 194 29.66 -22.59 33.06
CA GLU A 194 28.79 -22.82 34.22
C GLU A 194 28.56 -24.33 34.47
N ASN A 195 28.31 -25.10 33.41
CA ASN A 195 28.19 -26.55 33.49
C ASN A 195 29.49 -27.20 33.97
N GLN A 196 30.65 -26.71 33.53
CA GLN A 196 31.95 -27.20 33.99
C GLN A 196 32.15 -26.92 35.48
N LYS A 197 31.87 -25.69 35.94
CA LYS A 197 31.97 -25.31 37.36
C LYS A 197 31.02 -26.12 38.24
N THR A 198 29.78 -26.31 37.82
CA THR A 198 28.80 -27.12 38.57
C THR A 198 29.24 -28.58 38.64
N LEU A 199 29.81 -29.13 37.57
CA LEU A 199 30.34 -30.50 37.54
C LEU A 199 31.57 -30.66 38.45
N GLU A 200 32.45 -29.66 38.53
CA GLU A 200 33.58 -29.61 39.47
C GLU A 200 33.09 -29.60 40.92
N VAL A 201 32.13 -28.74 41.27
CA VAL A 201 31.54 -28.69 42.62
C VAL A 201 30.86 -30.01 42.98
N LEU A 202 30.16 -30.64 42.05
CA LEU A 202 29.53 -31.95 42.27
C LEU A 202 30.58 -33.05 42.49
N LYS A 203 31.69 -33.04 41.75
CA LYS A 203 32.81 -33.97 41.95
C LYS A 203 33.47 -33.79 43.31
N GLU A 204 33.75 -32.55 43.71
CA GLU A 204 34.32 -32.26 45.03
C GLU A 204 33.39 -32.74 46.15
N ARG A 205 32.09 -32.48 46.02
CA ARG A 205 31.07 -32.97 46.96
C ARG A 205 31.01 -34.50 46.99
N GLU A 206 31.04 -35.16 45.83
CA GLU A 206 31.05 -36.62 45.76
C GLU A 206 32.28 -37.19 46.45
N GLN A 207 33.46 -36.62 46.21
CA GLN A 207 34.70 -37.04 46.85
C GLN A 207 34.64 -36.87 48.38
N LEU A 208 34.11 -35.75 48.86
CA LEU A 208 33.94 -35.50 50.29
C LEU A 208 32.96 -36.47 50.94
N LEU A 209 31.85 -36.81 50.26
CA LEU A 209 30.91 -37.83 50.71
C LEU A 209 31.52 -39.24 50.71
N GLN A 210 32.35 -39.57 49.71
CA GLN A 210 33.08 -40.83 49.67
C GLN A 210 34.08 -40.92 50.84
N ASP A 211 34.76 -39.83 51.17
CA ASP A 211 35.67 -39.76 52.32
C ASP A 211 34.94 -39.92 53.65
N GLN A 212 33.81 -39.23 53.84
CA GLN A 212 32.95 -39.40 55.02
C GLN A 212 32.44 -40.84 55.14
N LEU A 213 32.02 -41.46 54.04
CA LEU A 213 31.57 -42.84 54.02
C LEU A 213 32.70 -43.80 54.39
N ARG A 214 33.92 -43.57 53.89
CA ARG A 214 35.11 -44.34 54.24
C ARG A 214 35.41 -44.22 55.73
N GLN A 215 35.43 -43.00 56.27
CA GLN A 215 35.68 -42.75 57.68
C GLN A 215 34.61 -43.40 58.57
N ALA A 216 33.34 -43.33 58.20
CA ALA A 216 32.26 -43.99 58.92
C ALA A 216 32.40 -45.52 58.89
N LYS A 217 32.76 -46.10 57.74
CA LYS A 217 33.03 -47.55 57.62
C LYS A 217 34.22 -47.99 58.47
N GLU A 218 35.31 -47.21 58.48
CA GLU A 218 36.46 -47.46 59.34
C GLU A 218 36.09 -47.39 60.82
N SER A 219 35.31 -46.37 61.23
CA SER A 219 34.78 -46.24 62.60
C SER A 219 33.89 -47.41 63.00
N VAL A 220 33.01 -47.89 62.11
CA VAL A 220 32.20 -49.08 62.38
C VAL A 220 33.09 -50.32 62.51
N SER A 221 34.12 -50.47 61.67
CA SER A 221 35.07 -51.58 61.77
C SER A 221 35.87 -51.55 63.07
N THR A 222 36.31 -50.37 63.52
CA THR A 222 37.01 -50.24 64.81
C THR A 222 36.08 -50.52 65.98
N MET A 223 34.84 -50.02 65.95
CA MET A 223 33.81 -50.34 66.95
C MET A 223 33.50 -51.84 66.98
N GLN A 224 33.40 -52.50 65.83
CA GLN A 224 33.22 -53.97 65.76
C GLN A 224 34.39 -54.71 66.40
N LYS A 225 35.64 -54.34 66.07
CA LYS A 225 36.84 -54.94 66.69
C LYS A 225 36.89 -54.70 68.20
N LEU A 226 36.56 -53.50 68.66
CA LEU A 226 36.48 -53.18 70.08
C LEU A 226 35.37 -53.98 70.78
N HIS A 227 34.23 -54.15 70.11
CA HIS A 227 33.12 -54.94 70.62
C HIS A 227 33.49 -56.43 70.73
N GLU A 228 34.13 -57.00 69.70
CA GLU A 228 34.66 -58.38 69.73
C GLU A 228 35.67 -58.58 70.87
N LEU A 229 36.57 -57.61 71.07
CA LEU A 229 37.56 -57.64 72.15
C LEU A 229 36.91 -57.50 73.54
N ALA A 230 35.93 -56.62 73.70
CA ALA A 230 35.18 -56.50 74.94
C ALA A 230 34.35 -57.77 75.22
N GLN A 231 33.77 -58.38 74.18
CA GLN A 231 33.03 -59.62 74.30
C GLN A 231 33.95 -60.79 74.68
N SER A 232 35.15 -60.89 74.10
CA SER A 232 36.13 -61.90 74.48
C SER A 232 36.59 -61.73 75.93
N GLN A 233 36.85 -60.50 76.38
CA GLN A 233 37.17 -60.20 77.78
C GLN A 233 36.03 -60.58 78.73
N LEU A 234 34.76 -60.30 78.37
CA LEU A 234 33.61 -60.72 79.16
C LEU A 234 33.49 -62.25 79.25
N PHE A 235 33.78 -62.97 78.15
CA PHE A 235 33.83 -64.43 78.17
C PHE A 235 34.95 -64.95 79.08
N GLU A 236 36.14 -64.34 79.04
CA GLU A 236 37.27 -64.68 79.92
C GLU A 236 36.93 -64.44 81.40
N ILE A 237 36.38 -63.26 81.75
CA ILE A 237 35.97 -62.94 83.12
C ILE A 237 34.86 -63.90 83.59
N ARG A 238 33.89 -64.21 82.71
CA ARG A 238 32.85 -65.18 83.03
C ARG A 238 33.42 -66.58 83.26
N ALA A 239 34.35 -67.02 82.42
CA ALA A 239 35.03 -68.31 82.58
C ALA A 239 35.82 -68.36 83.90
N GLN A 240 36.59 -67.31 84.20
CA GLN A 240 37.31 -67.17 85.48
C GLN A 240 36.36 -67.15 86.67
N SER A 241 35.24 -66.43 86.59
CA SER A 241 34.23 -66.41 87.66
C SER A 241 33.54 -67.77 87.84
N GLU A 242 33.27 -68.50 86.75
CA GLU A 242 32.73 -69.86 86.80
C GLU A 242 33.74 -70.85 87.39
N GLU A 243 35.04 -70.70 87.06
CA GLU A 243 36.15 -71.44 87.64
C GLU A 243 36.32 -71.14 89.13
N ASP A 244 36.36 -69.87 89.53
CA ASP A 244 36.42 -69.43 90.93
C ASP A 244 35.21 -69.94 91.72
N ARG A 245 34.01 -69.87 91.13
CA ARG A 245 32.79 -70.41 91.74
C ARG A 245 32.86 -71.92 91.91
N ALA A 246 33.39 -72.65 90.92
CA ALA A 246 33.59 -74.09 91.03
C ALA A 246 34.65 -74.44 92.08
N ALA A 247 35.76 -73.71 92.13
CA ALA A 247 36.80 -73.84 93.15
C ALA A 247 36.23 -73.57 94.56
N LYS A 248 35.47 -72.48 94.73
CA LYS A 248 34.78 -72.18 95.99
C LYS A 248 33.74 -73.23 96.37
N GLN A 249 32.98 -73.76 95.42
CA GLN A 249 32.05 -74.86 95.68
C GLN A 249 32.80 -76.12 96.15
N SER A 250 33.97 -76.42 95.57
CA SER A 250 34.81 -77.53 96.00
C SER A 250 35.40 -77.31 97.39
N GLU A 251 35.81 -76.08 97.71
CA GLU A 251 36.28 -75.67 99.04
C GLU A 251 35.15 -75.81 100.08
N VAL A 252 33.94 -75.34 99.75
CA VAL A 252 32.75 -75.54 100.59
C VAL A 252 32.43 -77.02 100.77
N SER A 253 32.55 -77.85 99.74
CA SER A 253 32.35 -79.30 99.86
C SER A 253 33.39 -79.93 100.79
N LEU A 254 34.66 -79.55 100.68
CA LEU A 254 35.72 -80.02 101.57
C LEU A 254 35.49 -79.56 103.01
N LEU A 255 35.09 -78.30 103.21
CA LEU A 255 34.72 -77.78 104.52
C LEU A 255 33.47 -78.47 105.07
N MET A 256 32.48 -78.81 104.23
CA MET A 256 31.34 -79.63 104.63
C MET A 256 31.78 -81.02 105.05
N ASP A 257 32.67 -81.68 104.30
CA ASP A 257 33.24 -82.98 104.68
C ASP A 257 34.03 -82.89 106.00
N GLU A 258 34.77 -81.80 106.21
CA GLU A 258 35.48 -81.54 107.47
C GLU A 258 34.52 -81.26 108.62
N VAL A 259 33.43 -80.52 108.38
CA VAL A 259 32.35 -80.29 109.34
C VAL A 259 31.62 -81.60 109.64
N GLU A 260 31.34 -82.45 108.66
CA GLU A 260 30.74 -83.77 108.87
C GLU A 260 31.69 -84.70 109.65
N ARG A 261 33.00 -84.69 109.35
CA ARG A 261 34.00 -85.40 110.17
C ARG A 261 34.08 -84.83 111.58
N ALA A 262 34.06 -83.50 111.72
CA ALA A 262 34.07 -82.82 113.02
C ALA A 262 32.78 -83.11 113.79
N GLN A 263 31.61 -83.12 113.15
CA GLN A 263 30.33 -83.51 113.74
C GLN A 263 30.30 -84.99 114.11
N THR A 264 30.86 -85.88 113.28
CA THR A 264 31.02 -87.30 113.64
C THR A 264 31.94 -87.44 114.86
N ARG A 265 33.03 -86.67 114.90
CA ARG A 265 33.94 -86.61 116.04
C ARG A 265 33.28 -85.99 117.28
N LEU A 266 32.44 -84.97 117.09
CA LEU A 266 31.67 -84.30 118.13
C LEU A 266 30.59 -85.23 118.66
N LEU A 267 29.91 -86.03 117.83
CA LEU A 267 28.98 -87.08 118.24
C LEU A 267 29.68 -88.21 119.01
N THR A 268 30.90 -88.61 118.60
CA THR A 268 31.70 -89.57 119.39
C THR A 268 32.15 -88.97 120.71
N LEU A 269 32.56 -87.70 120.72
CA LEU A 269 32.93 -86.97 121.93
C LEU A 269 31.71 -86.64 122.80
N GLU A 270 30.52 -86.47 122.24
CA GLU A 270 29.26 -86.30 122.97
C GLU A 270 28.82 -87.60 123.63
N ARG A 271 29.02 -88.76 122.97
CA ARG A 271 28.89 -90.08 123.60
C ARG A 271 29.88 -90.29 124.74
N GLU A 272 31.12 -89.84 124.60
CA GLU A 272 32.14 -89.90 125.67
C GLU A 272 31.86 -88.86 126.79
N LYS A 273 31.28 -87.71 126.43
CA LYS A 273 30.85 -86.64 127.34
C LYS A 273 29.58 -87.01 128.10
N GLU A 274 28.69 -87.83 127.56
CA GLU A 274 27.51 -88.34 128.26
C GLU A 274 27.88 -89.36 129.36
N LEU A 275 29.02 -90.02 129.20
CA LEU A 275 29.62 -90.92 130.20
C LEU A 275 30.47 -90.20 131.26
N LEU A 276 30.97 -88.99 130.96
CA LEU A 276 31.76 -88.15 131.87
C LEU A 276 30.97 -86.96 132.46
N ARG A 277 29.72 -86.70 132.01
CA ARG A 277 28.79 -85.69 132.56
C ARG A 277 27.94 -86.15 133.75
N SER A 278 28.16 -87.35 134.29
CA SER A 278 27.71 -87.71 135.64
C SER A 278 28.72 -87.33 136.74
N GLN A 279 29.84 -86.72 136.36
CA GLN A 279 30.80 -86.11 137.27
C GLN A 279 31.02 -84.65 136.85
N VAL A 280 30.76 -83.73 137.78
CA VAL A 280 31.09 -82.29 137.70
C VAL A 280 30.08 -81.42 136.95
N GLN A 281 28.96 -81.25 137.65
CA GLN A 281 28.26 -80.01 137.98
C GLN A 281 29.18 -78.77 138.12
N SER A 282 28.87 -77.66 137.43
CA SER A 282 28.72 -76.27 137.97
C SER A 282 28.82 -75.14 136.91
N ALA A 283 27.73 -74.37 136.82
CA ALA A 283 27.51 -72.96 136.45
C ALA A 283 28.54 -72.09 135.68
N ASP A 284 27.97 -71.28 134.76
CA ASP A 284 27.97 -69.80 134.72
C ASP A 284 28.48 -69.06 133.46
N GLU A 285 28.04 -67.80 133.40
CA GLU A 285 27.55 -66.99 132.28
C GLU A 285 28.55 -65.98 131.64
N GLU A 286 28.10 -65.39 130.51
CA GLU A 286 28.14 -63.96 130.08
C GLU A 286 29.37 -63.22 129.46
N THR A 287 29.09 -62.62 128.28
CA THR A 287 29.28 -61.20 127.82
C THR A 287 30.51 -60.62 127.09
N GLY A 288 30.18 -59.85 126.01
CA GLY A 288 30.78 -58.56 125.58
C GLY A 288 31.70 -58.57 124.32
N ALA A 289 31.84 -57.57 123.45
CA ALA A 289 31.24 -56.23 123.20
C ALA A 289 31.92 -55.55 121.95
N LYS A 290 31.26 -54.51 121.35
CA LYS A 290 31.79 -53.24 120.70
C LYS A 290 32.25 -53.20 119.20
N ARG A 291 31.63 -52.32 118.37
CA ARG A 291 32.05 -50.96 117.82
C ARG A 291 32.66 -51.08 116.38
N SER A 292 32.68 -50.11 115.45
CA SER A 292 32.40 -48.66 115.37
C SER A 292 32.24 -48.22 113.88
N GLU A 293 31.53 -47.09 113.71
CA GLU A 293 31.52 -46.03 112.66
C GLU A 293 32.19 -46.19 111.29
N ASN A 294 31.55 -45.61 110.25
CA ASN A 294 32.30 -44.83 109.26
C ASN A 294 31.44 -43.67 108.67
N LEU A 295 31.99 -42.46 108.75
CA LEU A 295 31.46 -41.17 108.32
C LEU A 295 32.13 -40.82 106.98
N ASP A 296 31.41 -40.87 105.85
CA ASP A 296 31.84 -40.13 104.64
C ASP A 296 30.76 -39.95 103.54
N SER A 297 29.47 -40.08 103.85
CA SER A 297 28.41 -40.08 102.82
C SER A 297 27.95 -38.68 102.39
N THR A 298 28.26 -37.63 103.15
CA THR A 298 27.66 -36.29 102.94
C THR A 298 28.46 -35.43 101.96
N SER A 299 29.79 -35.53 101.95
CA SER A 299 30.67 -34.74 101.05
C SER A 299 30.65 -35.21 99.60
N ILE A 300 30.49 -36.53 99.37
CA ILE A 300 30.43 -37.12 98.02
C ILE A 300 29.10 -36.78 97.33
N LEU A 301 28.01 -36.73 98.10
CA LEU A 301 26.68 -36.38 97.58
C LEU A 301 26.59 -34.90 97.20
N GLU A 302 27.23 -34.01 97.96
CA GLU A 302 27.23 -32.56 97.70
C GLU A 302 28.03 -32.19 96.45
N ASN A 303 29.18 -32.82 96.22
CA ASN A 303 29.96 -32.67 94.98
C ASN A 303 29.26 -33.27 93.75
N SER A 304 28.57 -34.40 93.91
CA SER A 304 27.77 -35.03 92.86
C SER A 304 26.55 -34.18 92.48
N LEU A 305 25.91 -33.54 93.48
CA LEU A 305 24.79 -32.62 93.26
C LEU A 305 25.22 -31.38 92.49
N SER A 306 26.34 -30.75 92.88
CA SER A 306 26.93 -29.59 92.18
C SER A 306 27.31 -29.90 90.71
N ALA A 307 27.90 -31.08 90.45
CA ALA A 307 28.22 -31.51 89.09
C ALA A 307 26.94 -31.74 88.25
N LYS A 308 25.87 -32.29 88.86
CA LYS A 308 24.58 -32.45 88.19
C LYS A 308 23.88 -31.11 87.93
N GLU A 309 23.92 -30.16 88.86
CA GLU A 309 23.35 -28.83 88.68
C GLU A 309 24.05 -28.06 87.55
N LYS A 310 25.37 -28.20 87.44
CA LYS A 310 26.13 -27.61 86.32
C LYS A 310 25.79 -28.26 84.98
N MET A 311 25.68 -29.59 84.92
CA MET A 311 25.29 -30.30 83.71
C MET A 311 23.84 -29.97 83.30
N VAL A 312 22.94 -29.78 84.26
CA VAL A 312 21.56 -29.34 84.01
C VAL A 312 21.52 -27.92 83.45
N SER A 313 22.38 -27.00 83.93
CA SER A 313 22.42 -25.64 83.38
C SER A 313 22.99 -25.60 81.96
N GLU A 314 24.03 -26.39 81.68
CA GLU A 314 24.62 -26.54 80.33
C GLU A 314 23.58 -27.13 79.36
N LEU A 315 22.88 -28.22 79.73
CA LEU A 315 21.81 -28.80 78.93
C LEU A 315 20.63 -27.84 78.71
N ASN A 316 20.24 -27.05 79.71
CA ASN A 316 19.19 -26.04 79.55
C ASN A 316 19.61 -24.92 78.60
N MET A 317 20.89 -24.54 78.60
CA MET A 317 21.42 -23.52 77.70
C MET A 317 21.49 -24.04 76.25
N GLU A 318 21.88 -25.30 76.07
CA GLU A 318 21.84 -25.99 74.77
C GLU A 318 20.40 -26.14 74.26
N LEU A 319 19.47 -26.57 75.12
CA LEU A 319 18.05 -26.67 74.79
C LEU A 319 17.50 -25.32 74.33
N HIS A 320 17.80 -24.24 75.06
CA HIS A 320 17.35 -22.90 74.71
C HIS A 320 17.96 -22.42 73.39
N ASN A 321 19.24 -22.70 73.13
CA ASN A 321 19.88 -22.37 71.85
C ASN A 321 19.23 -23.12 70.68
N VAL A 322 18.95 -24.41 70.83
CA VAL A 322 18.30 -25.23 69.80
C VAL A 322 16.86 -24.75 69.56
N GLU A 323 16.10 -24.44 70.61
CA GLU A 323 14.76 -23.86 70.50
C GLU A 323 14.77 -22.52 69.75
N THR A 324 15.77 -21.68 70.03
CA THR A 324 15.92 -20.37 69.36
C THR A 324 16.31 -20.54 67.89
N GLN A 325 17.22 -21.46 67.57
CA GLN A 325 17.59 -21.80 66.20
C GLN A 325 16.38 -22.34 65.41
N LEU A 326 15.63 -23.28 65.99
CA LEU A 326 14.43 -23.84 65.40
C LEU A 326 13.35 -22.76 65.16
N SER A 327 13.19 -21.82 66.10
CA SER A 327 12.28 -20.68 65.95
C SER A 327 12.69 -19.78 64.78
N ASN A 328 13.98 -19.47 64.65
CA ASN A 328 14.50 -18.64 63.57
C ASN A 328 14.36 -19.33 62.20
N GLU A 329 14.65 -20.63 62.11
CA GLU A 329 14.45 -21.42 60.89
C GLU A 329 12.97 -21.48 60.49
N ARG A 330 12.07 -21.68 61.46
CA ARG A 330 10.61 -21.62 61.22
C ARG A 330 10.19 -20.27 60.66
N GLU A 331 10.69 -19.17 61.22
CA GLU A 331 10.36 -17.83 60.74
C GLU A 331 10.92 -17.56 59.34
N GLN A 332 12.14 -18.04 59.04
CA GLN A 332 12.71 -17.99 57.69
C GLN A 332 11.86 -18.77 56.69
N HIS A 333 11.46 -20.00 57.00
CA HIS A 333 10.59 -20.79 56.14
C HIS A 333 9.21 -20.16 55.94
N ILE A 334 8.62 -19.57 56.98
CA ILE A 334 7.35 -18.84 56.85
C ILE A 334 7.52 -17.65 55.89
N ASN A 335 8.63 -16.93 55.96
CA ASN A 335 8.92 -15.81 55.07
C ASN A 335 9.19 -16.28 53.62
N GLU A 336 9.88 -17.40 53.45
CA GLU A 336 10.08 -18.06 52.15
C GLU A 336 8.74 -18.45 51.51
N ILE A 337 7.86 -19.11 52.28
CA ILE A 337 6.52 -19.51 51.85
C ILE A 337 5.68 -18.28 51.44
N LYS A 338 5.74 -17.20 52.22
CA LYS A 338 5.06 -15.94 51.87
C LYS A 338 5.57 -15.36 50.54
N LYS A 339 6.88 -15.35 50.31
CA LYS A 339 7.49 -14.87 49.06
C LYS A 339 7.08 -15.74 47.88
N LEU A 340 7.15 -17.06 48.02
CA LEU A 340 6.76 -18.01 46.97
C LEU A 340 5.27 -17.88 46.63
N ASN A 341 4.40 -17.75 47.64
CA ASN A 341 2.96 -17.52 47.43
C ASN A 341 2.69 -16.19 46.70
N ALA A 342 3.43 -15.12 47.01
CA ALA A 342 3.31 -13.86 46.28
C ALA A 342 3.68 -14.02 44.80
N ILE A 343 4.79 -14.70 44.51
CA ILE A 343 5.23 -14.98 43.13
C ILE A 343 4.21 -15.83 42.38
N ILE A 344 3.62 -16.85 43.03
CA ILE A 344 2.58 -17.69 42.44
C ILE A 344 1.37 -16.83 42.07
N ASN A 345 0.90 -15.98 42.99
CA ASN A 345 -0.25 -15.11 42.73
C ASN A 345 0.02 -14.11 41.60
N ASP A 346 1.22 -13.52 41.54
CA ASP A 346 1.61 -12.62 40.44
C ASP A 346 1.64 -13.36 39.09
N LYS A 347 2.11 -14.62 39.07
CA LYS A 347 2.11 -15.45 37.85
C LYS A 347 0.72 -15.88 37.43
N GLU A 348 -0.16 -16.19 38.38
CA GLU A 348 -1.57 -16.49 38.12
C GLU A 348 -2.29 -15.27 37.52
N HIS A 349 -2.03 -14.08 38.05
CA HIS A 349 -2.60 -12.84 37.52
C HIS A 349 -2.11 -12.55 36.09
N ALA A 350 -0.81 -12.68 35.84
CA ALA A 350 -0.24 -12.51 34.51
C ALA A 350 -0.76 -13.54 33.49
N LEU A 351 -1.01 -14.79 33.93
CA LEU A 351 -1.62 -15.82 33.10
C LEU A 351 -3.08 -15.49 32.76
N GLU A 352 -3.84 -14.99 33.73
CA GLU A 352 -5.22 -14.57 33.52
C GLU A 352 -5.30 -13.38 32.55
N ASP A 353 -4.40 -12.41 32.65
CA ASP A 353 -4.33 -11.28 31.74
C ASP A 353 -3.94 -11.71 30.32
N MET A 354 -2.96 -12.62 30.16
CA MET A 354 -2.65 -13.19 28.85
C MET A 354 -3.80 -14.00 28.26
N LYS A 355 -4.57 -14.74 29.08
CA LYS A 355 -5.77 -15.45 28.60
C LYS A 355 -6.84 -14.47 28.11
N LYS A 356 -7.08 -13.37 28.83
CA LYS A 356 -8.00 -12.32 28.40
C LYS A 356 -7.53 -11.67 27.11
N GLU A 357 -6.24 -11.37 26.97
CA GLU A 357 -5.69 -10.83 25.74
C GLU A 357 -5.85 -11.80 24.56
N LEU A 358 -5.60 -13.10 24.79
CA LEU A 358 -5.79 -14.14 23.77
C LEU A 358 -7.26 -14.27 23.34
N GLN A 359 -8.20 -14.18 24.28
CA GLN A 359 -9.64 -14.19 23.98
C GLN A 359 -10.12 -12.92 23.29
N ALA A 360 -9.49 -11.77 23.56
CA ALA A 360 -9.79 -10.50 22.91
C ALA A 360 -9.22 -10.42 21.47
N ARG A 361 -8.27 -11.29 21.10
CA ARG A 361 -7.73 -11.32 19.75
C ARG A 361 -8.82 -11.72 18.74
N PRO A 362 -8.91 -11.04 17.60
CA PRO A 362 -9.82 -11.42 16.52
C PRO A 362 -9.62 -12.89 16.15
N THR A 363 -10.72 -13.64 16.07
CA THR A 363 -10.67 -15.02 15.58
C THR A 363 -10.23 -15.04 14.12
N ALA A 364 -9.56 -16.12 13.69
CA ALA A 364 -9.12 -16.27 12.30
C ALA A 364 -10.29 -16.07 11.31
N LYS A 365 -11.49 -16.56 11.66
CA LYS A 365 -12.72 -16.32 10.89
C LYS A 365 -13.06 -14.83 10.78
N LEU A 366 -12.97 -14.06 11.86
CA LEU A 366 -13.25 -12.63 11.83
C LEU A 366 -12.22 -11.87 10.97
N VAL A 367 -10.95 -12.27 11.03
CA VAL A 367 -9.89 -11.70 10.19
C VAL A 367 -10.13 -12.03 8.71
N ASP A 368 -10.51 -13.26 8.40
CA ASP A 368 -10.86 -13.68 7.04
C ASP A 368 -12.10 -12.95 6.52
N ASP A 369 -13.12 -12.78 7.36
CA ASP A 369 -14.33 -12.03 7.01
C ASP A 369 -14.04 -10.53 6.80
N LEU A 370 -13.14 -9.94 7.59
CA LEU A 370 -12.67 -8.56 7.38
C LEU A 370 -11.85 -8.44 6.09
N HIS A 371 -10.96 -9.39 5.79
CA HIS A 371 -10.22 -9.40 4.52
C HIS A 371 -11.15 -9.54 3.32
N LYS A 372 -12.18 -10.39 3.40
CA LYS A 372 -13.21 -10.50 2.36
C LYS A 372 -13.93 -9.16 2.18
N LYS A 373 -14.42 -8.54 3.26
CA LYS A 373 -15.08 -7.23 3.21
C LYS A 373 -14.19 -6.14 2.61
N VAL A 374 -12.90 -6.11 2.94
CA VAL A 374 -11.95 -5.16 2.36
C VAL A 374 -11.77 -5.41 0.86
N LYS A 375 -11.61 -6.67 0.42
CA LYS A 375 -11.53 -7.00 -1.01
C LYS A 375 -12.79 -6.62 -1.78
N ILE A 376 -13.97 -6.84 -1.21
CA ILE A 376 -15.24 -6.46 -1.80
C ILE A 376 -15.36 -4.93 -1.90
N LEU A 377 -15.04 -4.20 -0.83
CA LEU A 377 -15.04 -2.74 -0.84
C LEU A 377 -14.03 -2.17 -1.85
N GLN A 378 -12.89 -2.83 -2.02
CA GLN A 378 -11.90 -2.43 -3.02
C GLN A 378 -12.43 -2.68 -4.45
N ALA A 379 -13.11 -3.80 -4.69
CA ALA A 379 -13.77 -4.08 -5.97
C ALA A 379 -14.86 -3.06 -6.29
N VAL A 380 -15.75 -2.78 -5.33
CA VAL A 380 -16.89 -1.87 -5.49
C VAL A 380 -16.45 -0.41 -5.56
N GLY A 381 -15.40 -0.02 -4.83
CA GLY A 381 -14.94 1.37 -4.76
C GLY A 381 -13.96 1.78 -5.85
N TYR A 382 -13.18 0.84 -6.39
CA TYR A 382 -12.10 1.14 -7.33
C TYR A 382 -12.22 0.41 -8.68
N ASN A 383 -13.22 -0.45 -8.90
CA ASN A 383 -13.37 -1.24 -10.13
C ASN A 383 -12.07 -1.96 -10.56
N SER A 384 -11.22 -2.34 -9.60
CA SER A 384 -9.81 -2.68 -9.83
C SER A 384 -9.49 -4.17 -9.66
N ILE A 385 -10.49 -5.07 -9.74
CA ILE A 385 -10.26 -6.51 -9.58
C ILE A 385 -10.58 -7.23 -10.90
N GLU A 386 -9.57 -7.96 -11.40
CA GLU A 386 -9.68 -8.93 -12.49
C GLU A 386 -10.71 -10.01 -12.09
N ALA A 387 -11.56 -10.42 -13.04
CA ALA A 387 -12.71 -11.28 -12.77
C ALA A 387 -12.37 -12.60 -12.05
N GLU A 388 -11.13 -13.09 -12.19
CA GLU A 388 -10.63 -14.32 -11.58
C GLU A 388 -10.47 -14.22 -10.04
N ASP A 389 -10.14 -13.05 -9.51
CA ASP A 389 -9.95 -12.82 -8.06
C ASP A 389 -11.28 -12.65 -7.31
N TRP A 390 -12.38 -12.45 -8.05
CA TRP A 390 -13.72 -12.21 -7.51
C TRP A 390 -14.48 -13.52 -7.21
N GLU A 391 -14.27 -14.56 -8.03
CA GLU A 391 -14.83 -15.89 -7.77
C GLU A 391 -14.28 -16.47 -6.46
N VAL A 392 -12.99 -16.26 -6.17
CA VAL A 392 -12.36 -16.73 -4.93
C VAL A 392 -12.90 -16.01 -3.69
N ALA A 393 -13.16 -14.70 -3.79
CA ALA A 393 -13.67 -13.89 -2.68
C ALA A 393 -15.13 -14.20 -2.29
N THR A 394 -15.93 -14.76 -3.21
CA THR A 394 -17.40 -14.92 -3.05
C THR A 394 -17.89 -16.35 -2.84
N THR A 395 -16.98 -17.29 -2.55
CA THR A 395 -17.29 -18.71 -2.28
C THR A 395 -18.10 -18.99 -1.00
N GLY A 396 -18.67 -17.98 -0.33
CA GLY A 396 -19.54 -18.13 0.86
C GLY A 396 -21.00 -17.78 0.57
N GLU A 397 -21.89 -18.76 0.71
CA GLU A 397 -23.30 -18.75 0.23
C GLU A 397 -24.16 -17.55 0.68
N GLU A 398 -23.93 -16.95 1.85
CA GLU A 398 -24.79 -15.88 2.38
C GLU A 398 -24.30 -14.46 2.03
N MET A 399 -22.98 -14.23 1.95
CA MET A 399 -22.40 -12.92 1.62
C MET A 399 -22.45 -12.65 0.10
N SER A 400 -22.29 -13.71 -0.70
CA SER A 400 -22.22 -13.66 -2.16
C SER A 400 -23.41 -12.96 -2.83
N LYS A 401 -24.63 -13.13 -2.30
CA LYS A 401 -25.86 -12.61 -2.92
C LYS A 401 -26.05 -11.10 -2.72
N MET A 402 -25.75 -10.59 -1.51
CA MET A 402 -25.83 -9.15 -1.22
C MET A 402 -24.72 -8.39 -1.94
N GLU A 403 -23.53 -8.98 -2.01
CA GLU A 403 -22.35 -8.36 -2.61
C GLU A 403 -22.47 -8.32 -4.14
N SER A 404 -22.99 -9.38 -4.76
CA SER A 404 -23.35 -9.39 -6.19
C SER A 404 -24.39 -8.30 -6.51
N LEU A 405 -25.43 -8.15 -5.68
CA LEU A 405 -26.46 -7.12 -5.86
C LEU A 405 -25.91 -5.69 -5.71
N LEU A 406 -24.98 -5.46 -4.79
CA LEU A 406 -24.36 -4.14 -4.62
C LEU A 406 -23.49 -3.77 -5.82
N LEU A 407 -22.76 -4.73 -6.39
CA LEU A 407 -21.90 -4.49 -7.53
C LEU A 407 -22.73 -4.29 -8.81
N ASP A 408 -23.77 -5.08 -9.02
CA ASP A 408 -24.69 -4.91 -10.14
C ASP A 408 -25.42 -3.55 -10.07
N LYS A 409 -25.82 -3.14 -8.85
CA LYS A 409 -26.38 -1.80 -8.62
C LYS A 409 -25.34 -0.70 -8.88
N ASN A 410 -24.09 -0.88 -8.48
CA ASN A 410 -23.04 0.11 -8.73
C ASN A 410 -22.76 0.25 -10.23
N ARG A 411 -22.55 -0.86 -10.94
CA ARG A 411 -22.38 -0.86 -12.41
C ARG A 411 -23.58 -0.23 -13.12
N LYS A 412 -24.80 -0.51 -12.67
CA LYS A 412 -26.01 0.11 -13.21
C LYS A 412 -26.05 1.62 -12.95
N MET A 413 -25.71 2.07 -11.74
CA MET A 413 -25.63 3.50 -11.43
C MET A 413 -24.52 4.20 -12.22
N GLU A 414 -23.36 3.57 -12.41
CA GLU A 414 -22.27 4.09 -13.25
C GLU A 414 -22.73 4.21 -14.72
N HIS A 415 -23.44 3.20 -15.24
CA HIS A 415 -24.00 3.23 -16.58
C HIS A 415 -25.05 4.35 -16.72
N GLU A 416 -25.97 4.48 -15.78
CA GLU A 416 -26.97 5.57 -15.74
C GLU A 416 -26.30 6.95 -15.65
N LEU A 417 -25.25 7.08 -14.83
CA LEU A 417 -24.47 8.32 -14.70
C LEU A 417 -23.75 8.67 -16.00
N THR A 418 -23.18 7.67 -16.68
CA THR A 418 -22.53 7.85 -17.99
C THR A 418 -23.54 8.27 -19.05
N GLN A 419 -24.71 7.62 -19.12
CA GLN A 419 -25.79 8.02 -20.02
C GLN A 419 -26.29 9.45 -19.74
N LEU A 420 -26.44 9.83 -18.47
CA LEU A 420 -26.84 11.18 -18.09
C LEU A 420 -25.77 12.22 -18.47
N LYS A 421 -24.48 11.89 -18.33
CA LYS A 421 -23.38 12.75 -18.79
C LYS A 421 -23.42 12.96 -20.31
N VAL A 422 -23.65 11.90 -21.09
CA VAL A 422 -23.79 12.01 -22.56
C VAL A 422 -24.98 12.88 -22.91
N LYS A 423 -26.16 12.63 -22.33
CA LYS A 423 -27.35 13.46 -22.55
C LYS A 423 -27.14 14.92 -22.15
N LEU A 424 -26.40 15.18 -21.06
CA LEU A 424 -26.04 16.53 -20.64
C LEU A 424 -25.14 17.21 -21.68
N SER A 425 -24.13 16.52 -22.20
CA SER A 425 -23.26 17.06 -23.25
C SER A 425 -24.02 17.36 -24.54
N GLU A 426 -24.95 16.50 -24.96
CA GLU A 426 -25.83 16.75 -26.11
C GLU A 426 -26.71 17.98 -25.89
N LYS A 427 -27.28 18.13 -24.68
CA LYS A 427 -28.10 19.31 -24.35
C LYS A 427 -27.29 20.61 -24.28
N ILE A 428 -26.04 20.55 -23.81
CA ILE A 428 -25.13 21.71 -23.83
C ILE A 428 -24.81 22.09 -25.28
N SER A 429 -24.46 21.14 -26.14
CA SER A 429 -24.19 21.41 -27.55
C SER A 429 -25.40 22.02 -28.28
N LEU A 430 -26.61 21.51 -28.00
CA LEU A 430 -27.85 22.10 -28.54
C LEU A 430 -28.11 23.52 -28.01
N LEU A 431 -27.79 23.79 -26.74
CA LEU A 431 -27.92 25.12 -26.16
C LEU A 431 -26.94 26.09 -26.81
N GLU A 432 -25.67 25.73 -26.95
CA GLU A 432 -24.64 26.53 -27.62
C GLU A 432 -25.03 26.84 -29.08
N ALA A 433 -25.57 25.86 -29.81
CA ALA A 433 -26.06 26.07 -31.17
C ALA A 433 -27.25 27.06 -31.22
N ALA A 434 -28.18 26.95 -30.27
CA ALA A 434 -29.31 27.87 -30.17
C ALA A 434 -28.87 29.29 -29.78
N GLU A 435 -27.92 29.42 -28.84
CA GLU A 435 -27.32 30.70 -28.46
C GLU A 435 -26.58 31.35 -29.64
N GLY A 436 -25.85 30.56 -30.44
CA GLY A 436 -25.23 31.02 -31.68
C GLY A 436 -26.24 31.58 -32.67
N LYS A 437 -27.34 30.86 -32.91
CA LYS A 437 -28.42 31.32 -33.80
C LYS A 437 -29.11 32.59 -33.29
N VAL A 438 -29.27 32.72 -31.97
CA VAL A 438 -29.79 33.97 -31.38
C VAL A 438 -28.83 35.13 -31.59
N ALA A 439 -27.51 34.91 -31.46
CA ALA A 439 -26.51 35.94 -31.72
C ALA A 439 -26.53 36.40 -33.18
N GLU A 440 -26.58 35.45 -34.14
CA GLU A 440 -26.70 35.74 -35.57
C GLU A 440 -27.96 36.57 -35.89
N LEU A 441 -29.13 36.11 -35.43
CA LEU A 441 -30.39 36.85 -35.63
C LEU A 441 -30.35 38.24 -34.98
N THR A 442 -29.66 38.40 -33.84
CA THR A 442 -29.49 39.70 -33.18
C THR A 442 -28.58 40.63 -34.00
N GLU A 443 -27.54 40.09 -34.64
CA GLU A 443 -26.67 40.84 -35.55
C GLU A 443 -27.44 41.29 -36.80
N GLU A 444 -28.20 40.38 -37.44
CA GLU A 444 -29.06 40.72 -38.58
C GLU A 444 -30.08 41.81 -38.23
N VAL A 445 -30.74 41.73 -37.06
CA VAL A 445 -31.66 42.76 -36.59
C VAL A 445 -30.94 44.10 -36.42
N ASN A 446 -29.73 44.12 -35.86
CA ASN A 446 -28.94 45.34 -35.72
C ASN A 446 -28.53 45.93 -37.08
N GLU A 447 -28.17 45.09 -38.05
CA GLU A 447 -27.87 45.53 -39.41
C GLU A 447 -29.10 46.12 -40.10
N GLN A 448 -30.25 45.45 -39.99
CA GLN A 448 -31.53 45.94 -40.50
C GLN A 448 -31.91 47.27 -39.84
N GLN A 449 -31.76 47.41 -38.51
CA GLN A 449 -32.00 48.68 -37.82
C GLN A 449 -31.08 49.79 -38.33
N LYS A 450 -29.78 49.52 -38.52
CA LYS A 450 -28.84 50.50 -39.11
C LYS A 450 -29.21 50.89 -40.54
N LEU A 451 -29.68 49.93 -41.34
CA LEU A 451 -30.13 50.19 -42.70
C LEU A 451 -31.39 51.06 -42.70
N ILE A 452 -32.38 50.73 -41.87
CA ILE A 452 -33.60 51.53 -41.69
C ILE A 452 -33.22 52.95 -41.26
N GLN A 453 -32.35 53.11 -40.26
CA GLN A 453 -31.88 54.43 -39.81
C GLN A 453 -31.25 55.24 -40.95
N LYS A 454 -30.42 54.61 -41.79
CA LYS A 454 -29.83 55.26 -42.97
C LYS A 454 -30.89 55.67 -43.99
N LEU A 455 -31.86 54.81 -44.26
CA LEU A 455 -32.97 55.10 -45.17
C LEU A 455 -33.85 56.23 -44.63
N GLU A 456 -34.13 56.26 -43.34
CA GLU A 456 -34.85 57.35 -42.66
C GLU A 456 -34.07 58.68 -42.76
N ASP A 457 -32.76 58.66 -42.51
CA ASP A 457 -31.88 59.83 -42.65
C ASP A 457 -31.84 60.34 -44.10
N ASP A 458 -31.79 59.44 -45.07
CA ASP A 458 -31.76 59.79 -46.49
C ASP A 458 -33.13 60.29 -47.00
N ILE A 459 -34.23 59.76 -46.47
CA ILE A 459 -35.58 60.33 -46.67
C ILE A 459 -35.63 61.73 -46.08
N LEU A 460 -35.16 61.95 -44.84
CA LEU A 460 -35.11 63.28 -44.21
C LEU A 460 -34.29 64.28 -45.04
N LYS A 461 -33.12 63.87 -45.55
CA LYS A 461 -32.30 64.69 -46.47
C LYS A 461 -33.02 64.94 -47.80
N GLY A 462 -33.69 63.94 -48.35
CA GLY A 462 -34.51 64.05 -49.58
C GLY A 462 -35.68 65.00 -49.42
N TYR A 463 -36.35 65.01 -48.26
CA TYR A 463 -37.41 65.96 -47.94
C TYR A 463 -36.88 67.39 -47.77
N SER A 464 -35.72 67.58 -47.13
CA SER A 464 -35.05 68.89 -47.06
C SER A 464 -34.63 69.43 -48.45
N SER A 465 -34.43 68.52 -49.42
CA SER A 465 -34.11 68.85 -50.81
C SER A 465 -35.37 69.11 -51.65
N LYS A 466 -36.51 68.50 -51.32
CA LYS A 466 -37.82 68.75 -51.95
C LYS A 466 -38.38 70.14 -51.63
N GLU A 467 -38.04 70.74 -50.49
CA GLU A 467 -38.38 72.16 -50.23
C GLU A 467 -37.58 73.16 -51.10
N ARG A 468 -36.50 72.73 -51.77
CA ARG A 468 -35.78 73.55 -52.77
C ARG A 468 -36.03 73.17 -54.23
N LYS A 469 -36.69 72.04 -54.51
CA LYS A 469 -37.07 71.62 -55.86
C LYS A 469 -38.53 71.19 -55.88
N GLY A 470 -39.42 72.17 -55.86
CA GLY A 470 -40.76 71.97 -56.39
C GLY A 470 -40.71 71.64 -57.88
N SER A 471 -41.65 70.80 -58.33
CA SER A 471 -42.06 70.64 -59.72
C SER A 471 -41.03 70.02 -60.68
N LEU A 472 -40.98 68.68 -60.77
CA LEU A 472 -40.65 67.87 -61.96
C LEU A 472 -40.42 66.41 -61.49
N PHE A 473 -40.97 65.44 -62.23
CA PHE A 473 -40.93 63.98 -62.00
C PHE A 473 -42.04 63.40 -61.13
N ASP A 474 -43.23 63.46 -61.71
CA ASP A 474 -44.38 62.58 -61.50
C ASP A 474 -44.33 61.55 -62.63
N GLU A 475 -43.60 60.43 -62.45
CA GLU A 475 -43.62 59.23 -63.30
C GLU A 475 -42.57 58.26 -62.76
N TRP A 476 -42.99 57.16 -62.14
CA TRP A 476 -42.48 55.80 -62.35
C TRP A 476 -43.18 54.86 -61.37
N ASP A 477 -44.27 54.32 -61.90
CA ASP A 477 -44.99 53.14 -61.45
C ASP A 477 -44.13 51.91 -61.80
N LEU A 478 -43.72 51.14 -60.79
CA LEU A 478 -43.15 49.80 -60.97
C LEU A 478 -43.74 48.88 -59.91
N SER A 479 -44.88 48.32 -60.29
CA SER A 479 -45.39 47.05 -59.80
C SER A 479 -44.59 45.89 -60.42
N GLU A 480 -44.52 44.79 -59.68
CA GLU A 480 -44.18 43.42 -60.13
C GLU A 480 -42.70 42.99 -60.26
N ALA A 481 -42.19 42.44 -59.15
CA ALA A 481 -41.41 41.18 -59.06
C ALA A 481 -41.23 40.90 -57.55
N GLY A 482 -41.54 39.76 -56.93
CA GLY A 482 -41.78 38.41 -57.40
C GLY A 482 -41.02 37.48 -56.44
N ALA A 483 -41.73 36.66 -55.66
CA ALA A 483 -41.24 35.50 -54.90
C ALA A 483 -40.21 35.79 -53.77
N ALA A 484 -40.04 35.01 -52.71
CA ALA A 484 -40.54 33.69 -52.38
C ALA A 484 -40.69 33.57 -50.86
N ASP A 485 -41.79 32.93 -50.49
CA ASP A 485 -41.97 31.98 -49.40
C ASP A 485 -40.68 31.17 -49.11
N HIS A 486 -40.22 31.11 -47.87
CA HIS A 486 -39.57 29.91 -47.34
C HIS A 486 -39.76 29.81 -45.82
N SER A 487 -40.56 28.81 -45.47
CA SER A 487 -40.55 28.11 -44.19
C SER A 487 -39.41 27.09 -44.18
N GLU A 488 -38.60 27.08 -43.12
CA GLU A 488 -38.24 25.96 -42.22
C GLU A 488 -36.94 26.24 -41.44
#